data_AF-A0A1X0EAV1-F1
#
_entry.id   AF-A0A1X0EAV1-F1
#
_cell.length_a   1.000
_cell.length_b   1.000
_cell.length_c   1.000
_cell.angle_alpha   90.00
_cell.angle_beta   90.00
_cell.angle_gamma   90.00
#
_symmetry.space_group_name_H-M   'P 1'
#
loop_
_entity.id
_entity.type
_entity.pdbx_description
1 polymer ?
#
loop_
_entity_poly.entity_id
_entity_poly.type
_entity_poly.pdbx_seq_one_letter_code
_entity_poly.pdbx_strand_id
1 'polypeptide(L)'
;MGKRKQSGSGGTGLAILVVIAVLWWLRWVIVACAAIAAAVFVMRWLMRRYAVHRAAEQHRLHEIRQRAEIQNAQVLRGDPHGFYGQYPLPDPELIPRWYRPG
;
A
#
# COMPACT_ATOMS: atom_id res chain seq x y z
N MET A 1 -14.85 7.96 79.82
CA MET A 1 -15.48 7.91 78.48
C MET A 1 -14.42 7.57 77.44
N GLY A 2 -14.26 6.28 77.10
CA GLY A 2 -13.25 5.83 76.15
C GLY A 2 -13.71 6.05 74.70
N LYS A 3 -13.05 6.96 73.98
CA LYS A 3 -13.23 7.15 72.55
C LYS A 3 -12.67 5.92 71.82
N ARG A 4 -13.54 5.02 71.35
CA ARG A 4 -13.14 3.93 70.47
C ARG A 4 -12.73 4.54 69.12
N LYS A 5 -11.44 4.44 68.79
CA LYS A 5 -10.94 4.75 67.45
C LYS A 5 -11.51 3.71 66.49
N GLN A 6 -12.48 4.10 65.69
CA GLN A 6 -13.06 3.25 64.66
C GLN A 6 -11.98 2.98 63.61
N SER A 7 -11.60 1.70 63.55
CA SER A 7 -10.54 1.12 62.72
C SER A 7 -10.70 1.48 61.24
N GLY A 8 -9.61 1.95 60.62
CA GLY A 8 -9.51 2.32 59.19
C GLY A 8 -9.57 1.16 58.20
N SER A 9 -10.25 0.07 58.53
CA SER A 9 -10.30 -1.15 57.70
C SER A 9 -11.06 -1.00 56.38
N GLY A 10 -12.06 -0.10 56.31
CA GLY A 10 -12.89 0.07 55.12
C GLY A 10 -12.16 0.67 53.93
N GLY A 11 -11.27 1.64 54.17
CA GLY A 11 -10.48 2.28 53.10
C GLY A 11 -9.43 1.36 52.50
N THR A 12 -8.79 0.54 53.33
CA THR A 12 -7.77 -0.43 52.89
C THR A 12 -8.40 -1.56 52.06
N GLY A 13 -9.59 -2.04 52.43
CA GLY A 13 -10.30 -3.08 51.67
C GLY A 13 -10.71 -2.63 50.27
N LEU A 14 -11.22 -1.39 50.13
CA LEU A 14 -11.55 -0.81 48.83
C LEU A 14 -10.31 -0.60 47.97
N ALA A 15 -9.20 -0.15 48.54
CA ALA A 15 -7.94 0.00 47.82
C ALA A 15 -7.45 -1.33 47.22
N ILE A 16 -7.55 -2.43 47.97
CA ILE A 16 -7.15 -3.77 47.51
C ILE A 16 -8.03 -4.24 46.34
N LEU A 17 -9.36 -4.06 46.44
CA LEU A 17 -10.28 -4.43 45.37
C LEU A 17 -10.03 -3.64 44.08
N VAL A 18 -9.74 -2.33 44.20
CA VAL A 18 -9.37 -1.49 43.06
C VAL A 18 -8.08 -1.99 42.41
N VAL A 19 -7.05 -2.34 43.21
CA VAL A 19 -5.79 -2.88 42.68
C VAL A 19 -6.01 -4.19 41.93
N ILE A 20 -6.82 -5.12 42.47
CA ILE A 20 -7.14 -6.39 41.81
C ILE A 20 -7.90 -6.14 40.50
N ALA A 21 -8.89 -5.25 40.50
CA ALA A 21 -9.64 -4.88 39.29
C ALA A 21 -8.73 -4.27 38.22
N VAL A 22 -7.79 -3.39 38.62
CA VAL A 22 -6.81 -2.77 37.71
C VAL A 22 -5.85 -3.82 37.16
N LEU A 23 -5.33 -4.74 37.98
CA LEU A 23 -4.46 -5.82 37.53
C LEU A 23 -5.17 -6.75 36.55
N TRP A 24 -6.44 -7.07 36.82
CA TRP A 24 -7.25 -7.90 35.93
C TRP A 24 -7.51 -7.20 34.59
N TRP A 25 -7.77 -5.89 34.61
CA TRP A 25 -7.91 -5.09 33.40
C TRP A 25 -6.58 -4.96 32.63
N LEU A 26 -5.45 -4.83 33.33
CA LEU A 26 -4.13 -4.73 32.74
C LEU A 26 -3.75 -5.98 31.92
N ARG A 27 -4.25 -7.16 32.31
CA ARG A 27 -4.09 -8.38 31.51
C ARG A 27 -4.64 -8.20 30.09
N TRP A 28 -5.78 -7.52 29.95
CA TRP A 28 -6.43 -7.33 28.66
C TRP A 28 -5.68 -6.30 27.81
N VAL A 29 -5.09 -5.28 28.45
CA VAL A 29 -4.21 -4.33 27.78
C VAL A 29 -2.98 -5.04 27.20
N ILE A 30 -2.35 -5.92 27.97
CA ILE A 30 -1.20 -6.72 27.50
C ILE A 30 -1.59 -7.61 26.33
N VAL A 31 -2.74 -8.29 26.41
CA VAL A 31 -3.26 -9.13 25.32
C VAL A 31 -3.55 -8.29 24.07
N ALA A 32 -4.14 -7.11 24.22
CA ALA A 32 -4.42 -6.21 23.10
C ALA A 32 -3.12 -5.74 22.43
N CYS A 33 -2.12 -5.31 23.21
CA CYS A 33 -0.80 -4.95 22.69
C CYS A 33 -0.15 -6.13 21.95
N ALA A 34 -0.20 -7.34 22.51
CA ALA A 34 0.33 -8.54 21.87
C ALA A 34 -0.41 -8.86 20.56
N ALA A 35 -1.74 -8.72 20.52
CA ALA A 35 -2.54 -8.93 19.32
C ALA A 35 -2.18 -7.91 18.22
N ILE A 36 -2.02 -6.63 18.58
CA ILE A 36 -1.59 -5.59 17.64
C ILE A 36 -0.19 -5.88 17.11
N ALA A 37 0.76 -6.24 17.98
CA ALA A 37 2.12 -6.59 17.58
C ALA A 37 2.13 -7.80 16.63
N ALA A 38 1.35 -8.84 16.92
CA ALA A 38 1.19 -10.01 16.06
C ALA A 38 0.58 -9.63 14.71
N ALA A 39 -0.46 -8.79 14.69
CA ALA A 39 -1.08 -8.31 13.45
C ALA A 39 -0.08 -7.53 12.58
N VAL A 40 0.71 -6.63 13.18
CA VAL A 40 1.75 -5.88 12.47
C VAL A 40 2.84 -6.82 11.94
N PHE A 41 3.24 -7.81 12.72
CA PHE A 41 4.25 -8.80 12.30
C PHE A 41 3.76 -9.63 11.12
N VAL A 42 2.54 -10.15 11.19
CA VAL A 42 1.90 -10.92 10.11
C VAL A 42 1.73 -10.06 8.88
N MET A 43 1.22 -8.82 9.02
CA MET A 43 1.09 -7.88 7.90
C MET A 43 2.44 -7.62 7.22
N ARG A 44 3.50 -7.36 7.99
CA ARG A 44 4.86 -7.18 7.46
C ARG A 44 5.35 -8.42 6.72
N TRP A 45 5.09 -9.60 7.26
CA TRP A 45 5.49 -10.86 6.63
C TRP A 45 4.74 -11.11 5.31
N LEU A 46 3.42 -10.88 5.28
CA LEU A 46 2.63 -10.95 4.06
C LEU A 46 3.12 -9.93 3.03
N MET A 47 3.33 -8.67 3.43
CA MET A 47 3.84 -7.63 2.52
C MET A 47 5.18 -8.02 1.92
N ARG A 48 6.11 -8.61 2.69
CA ARG A 48 7.39 -9.11 2.15
C ARG A 48 7.19 -10.20 1.11
N ARG A 49 6.28 -11.15 1.34
CA ARG A 49 5.96 -12.20 0.36
C ARG A 49 5.29 -11.65 -0.89
N TYR A 50 4.37 -10.69 -0.74
CA TYR A 50 3.71 -10.03 -1.86
C TYR A 50 4.63 -9.08 -2.63
N ALA A 51 5.59 -8.44 -1.96
CA ALA A 51 6.55 -7.52 -2.57
C ALA A 51 7.40 -8.22 -3.63
N VAL A 52 7.77 -9.49 -3.44
CA VAL A 52 8.53 -10.25 -4.42
C VAL A 52 7.77 -10.40 -5.74
N HIS A 53 6.46 -10.68 -5.68
CA HIS A 53 5.63 -10.79 -6.88
C HIS A 53 5.29 -9.42 -7.49
N ARG A 54 5.04 -8.40 -6.66
CA ARG A 54 4.76 -7.04 -7.11
C ARG A 54 5.97 -6.37 -7.77
N ALA A 55 7.18 -6.65 -7.29
CA ALA A 55 8.41 -6.07 -7.85
C ALA A 55 8.64 -6.51 -9.31
N ALA A 56 8.38 -7.78 -9.61
CA ALA A 56 8.49 -8.29 -10.99
C ALA A 56 7.50 -7.60 -11.94
N GLU A 57 6.25 -7.43 -11.52
CA GLU A 57 5.23 -6.76 -12.33
C GLU A 57 5.52 -5.25 -12.49
N GLN A 58 6.02 -4.61 -11.43
CA GLN A 58 6.42 -3.20 -11.48
C GLN A 58 7.60 -2.96 -12.42
N HIS A 59 8.59 -3.86 -12.45
CA HIS A 59 9.69 -3.78 -13.40
C HIS A 59 9.20 -3.88 -14.85
N ARG A 60 8.31 -4.84 -15.14
CA ARG A 60 7.72 -4.99 -16.48
C ARG A 60 6.97 -3.73 -16.92
N LEU A 61 6.14 -3.15 -16.05
CA LEU A 61 5.40 -1.92 -16.35
C LEU A 61 6.33 -0.71 -16.52
N HIS A 62 7.42 -0.64 -15.75
CA HIS A 62 8.40 0.43 -15.86
C HIS A 62 9.11 0.42 -17.23
N GLU A 63 9.51 -0.76 -17.71
CA GLU A 63 10.12 -0.90 -19.04
C GLU A 63 9.17 -0.50 -20.18
N ILE A 64 7.87 -0.79 -20.05
CA ILE A 64 6.86 -0.38 -21.03
C ILE A 64 6.69 1.14 -20.99
N ARG A 65 6.57 1.73 -19.79
CA ARG A 65 6.46 3.17 -19.63
C ARG A 65 7.68 3.90 -20.18
N GLN A 66 8.89 3.39 -19.95
CA GLN A 66 10.12 3.98 -20.46
C GLN A 66 10.14 3.97 -22.00
N ARG A 67 9.76 2.85 -22.63
CA ARG A 67 9.67 2.77 -24.09
C ARG A 67 8.64 3.72 -24.67
N ALA A 68 7.47 3.79 -24.03
CA ALA A 68 6.40 4.71 -24.42
C ALA A 68 6.83 6.18 -24.29
N GLU A 69 7.61 6.53 -23.26
CA GLU A 69 8.10 7.89 -23.05
C GLU A 69 9.10 8.32 -24.13
N ILE A 70 10.05 7.44 -24.49
CA ILE A 70 11.02 7.69 -25.58
C ILE A 70 10.30 7.97 -26.89
N GLN A 71 9.33 7.13 -27.18
CA GLN A 71 8.46 7.19 -28.34
C GLN A 71 7.61 8.47 -28.38
N ASN A 72 6.95 8.82 -27.26
CA ASN A 72 6.19 10.05 -27.12
C ASN A 72 7.08 11.29 -27.32
N ALA A 73 8.29 11.27 -26.77
CA ALA A 73 9.26 12.34 -26.94
C ALA A 73 9.80 12.47 -28.37
N GLN A 74 9.73 11.42 -29.21
CA GLN A 74 10.03 11.49 -30.64
C GLN A 74 8.88 12.15 -31.42
N VAL A 75 7.64 11.80 -31.09
CA VAL A 75 6.43 12.42 -31.67
C VAL A 75 6.39 13.92 -31.37
N LEU A 76 6.62 14.29 -30.11
CA LEU A 76 6.61 15.69 -29.68
C LEU A 76 7.76 16.52 -30.28
N ARG A 77 8.85 15.87 -30.69
CA ARG A 77 9.95 16.51 -31.44
C ARG A 77 9.65 16.71 -32.92
N GLY A 78 8.55 16.14 -33.42
CA GLY A 78 8.22 16.19 -34.84
C GLY A 78 9.22 15.45 -35.72
N ASP A 79 9.74 14.30 -35.26
CA ASP A 79 10.70 13.51 -36.03
C ASP A 79 10.11 13.12 -37.41
N PRO A 80 10.74 13.55 -38.52
CA PRO A 80 10.20 13.36 -39.87
C PRO A 80 10.14 11.90 -40.32
N HIS A 81 10.82 10.96 -39.64
CA HIS A 81 10.77 9.53 -40.00
C HIS A 81 9.52 8.80 -39.51
N GLY A 82 8.74 9.41 -38.61
CA GLY A 82 7.53 8.81 -38.05
C GLY A 82 7.81 7.55 -37.22
N PHE A 83 6.79 7.10 -36.49
CA PHE A 83 6.91 6.02 -35.49
C PHE A 83 7.05 4.61 -36.08
N TYR A 84 6.55 4.42 -37.30
CA TYR A 84 6.53 3.14 -38.02
C TYR A 84 7.44 3.15 -39.25
N GLY A 85 8.35 4.13 -39.36
CA GLY A 85 9.19 4.36 -40.53
C GLY A 85 8.42 4.83 -41.76
N GLN A 86 9.06 4.75 -42.92
CA GLN A 86 8.40 4.93 -44.21
C GLN A 86 7.49 3.72 -44.48
N TYR A 87 6.18 3.89 -44.30
CA TYR A 87 5.24 2.97 -44.91
C TYR A 87 5.37 3.08 -46.42
N PRO A 88 5.66 1.99 -47.16
CA PRO A 88 5.47 2.02 -48.60
C PRO A 88 4.02 2.43 -48.84
N LEU A 89 3.80 3.39 -49.74
CA LEU A 89 2.45 3.74 -50.17
C LEU A 89 1.75 2.42 -50.57
N PRO A 90 0.51 2.17 -50.12
CA PRO A 90 -0.27 1.03 -50.59
C PRO A 90 -0.26 1.02 -52.11
N ASP A 91 -0.27 -0.18 -52.72
CA ASP A 91 -0.30 -0.31 -54.18
C ASP A 91 -1.32 0.68 -54.77
N PRO A 92 -1.02 1.37 -55.90
CA PRO A 92 -1.89 2.39 -56.47
C PRO A 92 -3.33 1.93 -56.75
N GLU A 93 -3.54 0.61 -56.82
CA GLU A 93 -4.82 -0.09 -56.98
C GLU A 93 -5.64 -0.12 -55.68
N LEU A 94 -4.99 -0.11 -54.51
CA LEU A 94 -5.61 -0.06 -53.18
C LEU A 94 -5.88 1.38 -52.72
N ILE A 95 -5.29 2.38 -53.37
CA ILE A 95 -5.55 3.79 -53.08
C ILE A 95 -6.90 4.18 -53.69
N PRO A 96 -7.90 4.56 -52.88
CA PRO A 96 -9.19 4.99 -53.39
C PRO A 96 -9.04 6.18 -54.34
N ARG A 97 -9.84 6.20 -55.43
CA ARG A 97 -9.76 7.24 -56.48
C ARG A 97 -9.87 8.67 -55.98
N TRP A 98 -10.53 8.90 -54.85
CA TRP A 98 -10.70 10.21 -54.22
C TRP A 98 -9.47 10.71 -53.45
N TYR A 99 -8.42 9.88 -53.29
CA TYR A 99 -7.19 10.23 -52.58
C TYR A 99 -6.00 10.56 -53.52
N ARG A 100 -6.17 10.47 -54.84
CA ARG A 100 -5.11 10.85 -55.79
C ARG A 100 -5.07 12.37 -55.98
N PRO A 101 -3.91 13.03 -55.83
CA PRO A 101 -3.76 14.41 -56.26
C PRO A 101 -3.93 14.49 -57.79
N GLY A 102 -4.75 15.44 -58.24
CA GLY A 102 -4.98 15.73 -59.66
C GLY A 102 -3.86 16.55 -60.27
#